data_AF-A0AAE0Y3Y7-F1
#
_entry.id   AF-A0AAE0Y3Y7-F1
#
_cell.length_a   1.000
_cell.length_b   1.000
_cell.length_c   1.000
_cell.angle_alpha   90.00
_cell.angle_beta   90.00
_cell.angle_gamma   90.00
#
_symmetry.space_group_name_H-M   'P 1'
#
loop_
_entity.id
_entity.type
_entity.pdbx_description
1 polymer ?
#
loop_
_entity_poly.entity_id
_entity_poly.type
_entity_poly.pdbx_seq_one_letter_code
_entity_poly.pdbx_strand_id
1 'polypeptide(L)'
;MASEKPVNLKKHKKRRPSDSSGRVCIIHNSNLSNYGDVKPLTEIGWKKICDIKCIRLQSDNPKIKLSNICEQISEAPNDFCHGYHRPCYQTFTSLRQTEKRKANEQEEHSPRKKRTLNSQGTTLLLPSDQCLFCKKKNKYVKRKQDYLVKCVTETAKMSILNAAQQKSDSRVLGIAETACLIAREAHYHESCRCDYTRNVAHTTLPTSTCNIETQSKMEEAHSQAFHYICDYVQKHIIDNAKVLLKTD
;
A
#
# COMPACT_ATOMS: atom_id res chain seq x y z
N MET A 1 -31.09 -21.75 -33.85
CA MET A 1 -31.49 -22.22 -32.51
C MET A 1 -30.63 -21.47 -31.49
N ALA A 2 -31.18 -20.44 -30.85
CA ALA A 2 -30.46 -19.64 -29.88
C ALA A 2 -30.60 -20.27 -28.49
N SER A 3 -29.47 -20.65 -27.88
CA SER A 3 -29.38 -21.22 -26.55
C SER A 3 -29.39 -20.10 -25.50
N GLU A 4 -30.52 -19.93 -24.82
CA GLU A 4 -30.67 -18.99 -23.71
C GLU A 4 -29.91 -19.49 -22.47
N LYS A 5 -29.11 -18.61 -21.86
CA LYS A 5 -28.39 -18.88 -20.61
C LYS A 5 -29.22 -18.40 -19.41
N PRO A 6 -29.29 -19.17 -18.30
CA PRO A 6 -30.11 -18.80 -17.16
C PRO A 6 -29.48 -17.68 -16.32
N VAL A 7 -30.31 -16.71 -15.94
CA VAL A 7 -29.95 -15.58 -15.08
C VAL A 7 -30.07 -15.99 -13.60
N ASN A 8 -28.96 -15.99 -12.88
CA ASN A 8 -28.94 -16.24 -11.43
C ASN A 8 -29.30 -14.96 -10.65
N LEU A 9 -30.51 -14.90 -10.11
CA LEU A 9 -30.94 -13.85 -9.20
C LEU A 9 -30.41 -14.11 -7.78
N LYS A 10 -29.56 -13.20 -7.29
CA LYS A 10 -29.05 -13.22 -5.91
C LYS A 10 -30.20 -12.96 -4.93
N LYS A 11 -30.56 -13.99 -4.15
CA LYS A 11 -31.57 -13.86 -3.07
C LYS A 11 -31.06 -12.88 -2.00
N HIS A 12 -31.75 -11.76 -1.83
CA HIS A 12 -31.52 -10.83 -0.73
C HIS A 12 -31.87 -11.50 0.61
N LYS A 13 -30.88 -11.63 1.49
CA LYS A 13 -31.04 -12.15 2.85
C LYS A 13 -31.83 -11.15 3.70
N LYS A 14 -33.09 -11.46 4.03
CA LYS A 14 -33.92 -10.68 4.96
C LYS A 14 -33.18 -10.53 6.30
N ARG A 15 -32.97 -9.28 6.73
CA ARG A 15 -32.43 -8.96 8.06
C ARG A 15 -33.52 -9.23 9.10
N ARG A 16 -33.20 -10.03 10.12
CA ARG A 16 -34.06 -10.19 11.30
C ARG A 16 -34.08 -8.88 12.11
N PRO A 17 -35.22 -8.52 12.74
CA PRO A 17 -35.32 -7.34 13.59
C PRO A 17 -34.36 -7.45 14.78
N SER A 18 -33.66 -6.34 15.06
CA SER A 18 -32.71 -6.20 16.15
C SER A 18 -33.45 -5.95 17.47
N ASP A 19 -33.55 -6.98 18.29
CA ASP A 19 -33.97 -6.88 19.68
C ASP A 19 -32.78 -6.36 20.51
N SER A 20 -32.59 -5.03 20.57
CA SER A 20 -31.36 -4.41 21.06
C SER A 20 -31.59 -3.12 21.85
N SER A 21 -32.11 -3.21 23.07
CA SER A 21 -32.20 -2.03 23.95
C SER A 21 -31.84 -2.23 25.42
N GLY A 22 -31.43 -3.43 25.87
CA GLY A 22 -31.14 -3.68 27.31
C GLY A 22 -29.87 -4.44 27.66
N ARG A 23 -29.03 -4.83 26.70
CA ARG A 23 -27.83 -5.66 26.99
C ARG A 23 -26.62 -4.80 27.35
N VAL A 24 -25.82 -5.27 28.31
CA VAL A 24 -24.57 -4.66 28.76
C VAL A 24 -23.39 -5.31 28.03
N CYS A 25 -22.44 -4.47 27.58
CA CYS A 25 -21.22 -4.94 26.93
C CYS A 25 -20.18 -5.40 27.97
N ILE A 26 -19.91 -6.70 28.06
CA ILE A 26 -18.99 -7.30 29.05
C ILE A 26 -17.50 -6.98 28.82
N ILE A 27 -17.15 -6.51 27.63
CA ILE A 27 -15.77 -6.16 27.23
C ILE A 27 -15.68 -4.71 26.77
N HIS A 28 -16.46 -3.84 27.41
CA HIS A 28 -16.55 -2.43 27.02
C HIS A 28 -15.18 -1.74 27.12
N ASN A 29 -14.76 -1.08 26.04
CA ASN A 29 -13.54 -0.29 26.03
C ASN A 29 -13.91 1.16 25.77
N SER A 30 -13.97 1.96 26.85
CA SER A 30 -14.40 3.36 26.87
C SER A 30 -13.63 4.27 25.90
N ASN A 31 -12.44 3.85 25.44
CA ASN A 31 -11.62 4.59 24.48
C ASN A 31 -12.14 4.53 23.03
N LEU A 32 -13.18 3.74 22.74
CA LEU A 32 -13.73 3.61 21.40
C LEU A 32 -14.91 4.57 21.17
N SER A 33 -14.71 5.66 20.46
CA SER A 33 -15.81 6.51 20.02
C SER A 33 -16.51 5.88 18.81
N ASN A 34 -17.54 5.05 19.02
CA ASN A 34 -18.59 4.58 18.09
C ASN A 34 -19.06 3.18 18.50
N TYR A 35 -19.95 3.11 19.49
CA TYR A 35 -20.59 1.86 19.85
C TYR A 35 -21.87 1.72 19.02
N GLY A 36 -21.94 0.69 18.18
CA GLY A 36 -23.21 0.24 17.60
C GLY A 36 -23.96 -0.65 18.58
N ASP A 37 -24.99 -1.36 18.12
CA ASP A 37 -25.79 -2.23 18.99
C ASP A 37 -24.97 -3.32 19.69
N VAL A 38 -25.36 -3.61 20.93
CA VAL A 38 -24.82 -4.74 21.71
C VAL A 38 -25.37 -6.03 21.12
N LYS A 39 -24.48 -6.82 20.53
CA LYS A 39 -24.84 -8.15 20.02
C LYS A 39 -25.00 -9.14 21.16
N PRO A 40 -25.94 -10.10 21.05
CA PRO A 40 -26.07 -11.15 22.04
C PRO A 40 -24.78 -11.95 22.13
N LEU A 41 -24.44 -12.33 23.36
CA LEU A 41 -23.32 -13.22 23.61
C LEU A 41 -23.73 -14.64 23.23
N THR A 42 -22.98 -15.26 22.33
CA THR A 42 -23.14 -16.69 22.00
C THR A 42 -22.14 -17.50 22.80
N GLU A 43 -22.42 -18.77 23.05
CA GLU A 43 -21.51 -19.70 23.73
C GLU A 43 -20.10 -19.71 23.07
N ILE A 44 -20.05 -19.73 21.73
CA ILE A 44 -18.80 -19.66 20.95
C ILE A 44 -18.08 -18.32 21.19
N GLY A 45 -18.83 -17.22 21.23
CA GLY A 45 -18.28 -15.89 21.49
C GLY A 45 -17.73 -15.76 22.91
N TRP A 46 -18.42 -16.37 23.87
CA TRP A 46 -18.02 -16.41 25.27
C TRP A 46 -16.73 -17.20 25.47
N LYS A 47 -16.67 -18.43 24.96
CA LYS A 47 -15.47 -19.28 25.02
C LYS A 47 -14.25 -18.54 24.49
N LYS A 48 -14.39 -17.88 23.33
CA LYS A 48 -13.31 -17.09 22.74
C LYS A 48 -12.90 -15.88 23.59
N ILE A 49 -13.82 -15.23 24.28
CA ILE A 49 -13.49 -14.14 25.22
C ILE A 49 -12.70 -14.69 26.40
N CYS A 50 -13.10 -15.84 26.97
CA CYS A 50 -12.38 -16.50 28.05
C CYS A 50 -10.97 -16.93 27.64
N ASP A 51 -10.81 -17.56 26.47
CA ASP A 51 -9.50 -17.98 25.95
C ASP A 51 -8.55 -16.78 25.84
N ILE A 52 -9.04 -15.66 25.30
CA ILE A 52 -8.28 -14.42 25.16
C ILE A 52 -8.01 -13.76 26.51
N LYS A 53 -8.96 -13.80 27.46
CA LYS A 53 -8.77 -13.31 28.84
C LYS A 53 -7.61 -14.05 29.50
N CYS A 54 -7.56 -15.38 29.38
CA CYS A 54 -6.45 -16.19 29.90
C CYS A 54 -5.11 -15.80 29.28
N ILE A 55 -5.04 -15.67 27.95
CA ILE A 55 -3.81 -15.26 27.24
C ILE A 55 -3.33 -13.87 27.69
N ARG A 56 -4.25 -12.91 27.86
CA ARG A 56 -3.91 -11.55 28.28
C ARG A 56 -3.45 -11.48 29.74
N LEU A 57 -4.07 -12.24 30.65
CA LEU A 57 -3.68 -12.31 32.06
C LEU A 57 -2.30 -12.95 32.26
N GLN A 58 -1.95 -13.92 31.41
CA GLN A 58 -0.63 -14.56 31.38
C GLN A 58 0.47 -13.70 30.72
N SER A 59 0.14 -12.52 30.19
CA SER A 59 1.13 -11.63 29.59
C SER A 59 1.71 -10.66 30.62
N ASP A 60 3.04 -10.59 30.70
CA ASP A 60 3.77 -9.65 31.57
C ASP A 60 3.74 -8.20 31.07
N ASN A 61 3.23 -7.96 29.85
CA ASN A 61 3.19 -6.64 29.25
C ASN A 61 1.89 -5.89 29.65
N PRO A 62 1.97 -4.79 30.43
CA PRO A 62 0.79 -4.09 30.95
C PRO A 62 -0.09 -3.49 29.84
N LYS A 63 0.47 -3.20 28.66
CA LYS A 63 -0.29 -2.69 27.51
C LYS A 63 -1.11 -3.77 26.80
N ILE A 64 -0.73 -5.04 26.98
CA ILE A 64 -1.41 -6.21 26.41
C ILE A 64 -2.43 -6.77 27.41
N LYS A 65 -2.09 -6.71 28.70
CA LYS A 65 -2.86 -7.30 29.80
C LYS A 65 -4.31 -6.83 29.85
N LEU A 66 -4.62 -5.59 29.40
CA LEU A 66 -5.97 -4.99 29.47
C LEU A 66 -6.65 -5.33 30.81
N SER A 67 -5.90 -5.28 31.92
CA SER A 67 -6.31 -5.79 33.23
C SER A 67 -7.66 -5.24 33.65
N ASN A 68 -7.89 -3.95 33.43
CA ASN A 68 -9.15 -3.26 33.73
C ASN A 68 -10.37 -3.89 33.01
N ILE A 69 -10.21 -4.42 31.80
CA ILE A 69 -11.29 -5.10 31.08
C ILE A 69 -11.36 -6.57 31.51
N CYS A 70 -10.22 -7.23 31.65
CA CYS A 70 -10.16 -8.65 32.05
C CYS A 70 -10.76 -8.91 33.44
N GLU A 71 -10.59 -7.98 34.38
CA GLU A 71 -11.14 -8.04 35.74
C GLU A 71 -12.66 -7.76 35.77
N GLN A 72 -13.18 -7.01 34.80
CA GLN A 72 -14.61 -6.69 34.69
C GLN A 72 -15.44 -7.80 34.01
N ILE A 73 -14.78 -8.79 33.39
CA ILE A 73 -15.46 -9.94 32.79
C ILE A 73 -15.86 -10.91 33.91
N SER A 74 -17.16 -10.96 34.21
CA SER A 74 -17.77 -11.92 35.16
C SER A 74 -17.41 -13.37 34.82
N GLU A 75 -17.39 -14.27 35.81
CA GLU A 75 -17.05 -15.68 35.58
C GLU A 75 -18.16 -16.45 34.85
N ALA A 76 -19.41 -16.00 34.98
CA ALA A 76 -20.57 -16.55 34.29
C ALA A 76 -21.25 -15.49 33.41
N PRO A 77 -21.47 -15.75 32.11
CA PRO A 77 -22.26 -14.88 31.26
C PRO A 77 -23.75 -15.11 31.51
N ASN A 78 -24.53 -14.03 31.49
CA ASN A 78 -25.97 -14.12 31.42
C ASN A 78 -26.40 -13.78 29.99
N ASP A 79 -26.86 -14.79 29.25
CA ASP A 79 -27.18 -14.67 27.82
C ASP A 79 -28.30 -13.65 27.52
N PHE A 80 -29.10 -13.30 28.51
CA PHE A 80 -30.19 -12.34 28.37
C PHE A 80 -29.74 -10.89 28.52
N CYS A 81 -28.81 -10.60 29.45
CA CYS A 81 -28.37 -9.23 29.75
C CYS A 81 -26.94 -8.93 29.29
N HIS A 82 -26.14 -9.94 28.92
CA HIS A 82 -24.76 -9.74 28.47
C HIS A 82 -24.63 -9.84 26.96
N GLY A 83 -23.73 -9.02 26.44
CA GLY A 83 -23.40 -8.99 25.03
C GLY A 83 -22.08 -8.27 24.78
N TYR A 84 -21.82 -7.96 23.52
CA TYR A 84 -20.64 -7.18 23.15
C TYR A 84 -20.92 -6.25 21.99
N HIS A 85 -20.31 -5.06 22.03
CA HIS A 85 -20.18 -4.25 20.84
C HIS A 85 -19.19 -4.93 19.89
N ARG A 86 -19.51 -4.94 18.59
CA ARG A 86 -18.58 -5.42 17.54
C ARG A 86 -17.17 -4.81 17.63
N PRO A 87 -17.00 -3.48 17.79
CA PRO A 87 -15.65 -2.88 17.90
C PRO A 87 -14.92 -3.27 19.19
N CYS A 88 -15.63 -3.46 20.31
CA CYS A 88 -15.06 -3.98 21.56
C CYS A 88 -14.53 -5.39 21.37
N TYR A 89 -15.34 -6.27 20.76
CA TYR A 89 -14.95 -7.66 20.48
C TYR A 89 -13.75 -7.75 19.54
N GLN A 90 -13.72 -6.95 18.48
CA GLN A 90 -12.57 -6.94 17.57
C GLN A 90 -11.29 -6.47 18.26
N THR A 91 -11.36 -5.42 19.07
CA THR A 91 -10.21 -4.90 19.81
C THR A 91 -9.72 -5.90 20.85
N PHE A 92 -10.64 -6.50 21.61
CA PHE A 92 -10.32 -7.45 22.67
C PHE A 92 -9.74 -8.76 22.12
N THR A 93 -10.32 -9.31 21.04
CA THR A 93 -9.88 -10.60 20.47
C THR A 93 -8.73 -10.48 19.45
N SER A 94 -8.29 -9.28 19.07
CA SER A 94 -7.17 -9.09 18.14
C SER A 94 -5.82 -9.38 18.82
N LEU A 95 -5.34 -10.61 18.65
CA LEU A 95 -4.01 -11.08 19.07
C LEU A 95 -2.87 -10.60 18.15
N ARG A 96 -3.16 -9.89 17.05
CA ARG A 96 -2.12 -9.35 16.17
C ARG A 96 -1.20 -8.31 16.84
N GLN A 97 -1.57 -7.80 18.02
CA GLN A 97 -0.69 -6.99 18.86
C GLN A 97 0.15 -7.81 19.85
N THR A 98 -0.20 -9.06 20.14
CA THR A 98 0.49 -9.92 21.11
C THR A 98 1.60 -10.75 20.47
N GLU A 99 1.38 -11.29 19.26
CA GLU A 99 2.38 -12.12 18.57
C GLU A 99 3.50 -11.31 17.90
N LYS A 100 3.20 -10.11 17.39
CA LYS A 100 4.23 -9.22 16.79
C LYS A 100 5.30 -8.75 17.79
N ARG A 101 5.12 -8.96 19.09
CA ARG A 101 6.08 -8.56 20.13
C ARG A 101 6.87 -9.73 20.72
N LYS A 102 6.33 -10.94 20.77
CA LYS A 102 7.12 -12.14 21.12
C LYS A 102 8.28 -12.37 20.14
N ALA A 103 8.09 -12.04 18.86
CA ALA A 103 9.17 -12.07 17.86
C ALA A 103 10.23 -10.97 18.05
N ASN A 104 10.02 -10.00 18.94
CA ASN A 104 10.90 -8.85 19.15
C ASN A 104 11.57 -8.86 20.56
N GLU A 105 11.30 -9.88 21.38
CA GLU A 105 11.86 -10.06 22.73
C GLU A 105 13.01 -11.09 22.76
N GLN A 106 13.39 -11.70 21.63
CA GLN A 106 14.58 -12.57 21.52
C GLN A 106 15.83 -11.86 21.00
N GLU A 107 15.80 -10.55 20.76
CA GLU A 107 16.99 -9.75 20.44
C GLU A 107 17.20 -8.63 21.48
N GLU A 108 17.59 -9.02 22.69
CA GLU A 108 18.21 -8.11 23.67
C GLU A 108 19.74 -8.21 23.53
N HIS A 109 20.32 -7.28 22.75
CA HIS A 109 21.50 -6.52 23.16
C HIS A 109 21.92 -5.51 22.06
N SER A 110 21.49 -4.26 22.18
CA SER A 110 22.37 -3.08 22.09
C SER A 110 21.58 -1.79 22.31
N PRO A 111 22.06 -0.83 23.12
CA PRO A 111 21.30 0.38 23.44
C PRO A 111 21.39 1.37 22.28
N ARG A 112 20.34 1.52 21.47
CA ARG A 112 20.32 2.59 20.46
C ARG A 112 19.81 3.90 21.06
N LYS A 113 20.80 4.70 21.49
CA LYS A 113 20.75 6.14 21.73
C LYS A 113 19.73 6.85 20.83
N LYS A 114 19.00 7.81 21.41
CA LYS A 114 18.44 8.96 20.68
C LYS A 114 19.56 9.56 19.82
N ARG A 115 19.50 9.35 18.52
CA ARG A 115 20.32 10.05 17.54
C ARG A 115 19.39 10.67 16.52
N THR A 116 19.07 11.94 16.76
CA THR A 116 19.05 12.95 15.70
C THR A 116 20.34 12.78 14.92
N LEU A 117 20.25 12.24 13.70
CA LEU A 117 21.33 12.30 12.71
C LEU A 117 20.71 12.21 11.34
N ASN A 118 20.70 13.37 10.71
CA ASN A 118 20.70 13.57 9.28
C ASN A 118 21.88 12.75 8.70
N SER A 119 21.64 11.49 8.32
CA SER A 119 22.63 10.69 7.61
C SER A 119 22.20 10.56 6.16
N GLN A 120 22.84 11.35 5.31
CA GLN A 120 23.04 11.03 3.90
C GLN A 120 23.92 9.77 3.82
N GLY A 121 23.32 8.64 4.15
CA GLY A 121 23.84 7.32 3.81
C GLY A 121 23.01 6.85 2.61
N THR A 122 23.69 6.38 1.57
CA THR A 122 23.10 5.80 0.37
C THR A 122 22.25 4.58 0.71
N THR A 123 21.03 4.80 1.20
CA THR A 123 19.99 3.79 1.17
C THR A 123 19.56 3.64 -0.28
N LEU A 124 19.93 2.51 -0.89
CA LEU A 124 19.41 2.09 -2.20
C LEU A 124 17.88 2.11 -2.22
N LEU A 125 17.23 1.98 -1.05
CA LEU A 125 15.79 2.03 -0.87
C LEU A 125 15.27 3.46 -0.60
N LEU A 126 14.07 3.74 -1.09
CA LEU A 126 13.35 4.97 -0.75
C LEU A 126 12.80 4.88 0.68
N PRO A 127 12.60 6.02 1.39
CA PRO A 127 11.98 6.00 2.71
C PRO A 127 10.60 5.35 2.65
N SER A 128 10.42 4.25 3.40
CA SER A 128 9.16 3.50 3.44
C SER A 128 8.06 4.22 4.23
N ASP A 129 8.42 5.23 5.01
CA ASP A 129 7.52 6.02 5.83
C ASP A 129 7.11 7.35 5.20
N GLN A 130 7.48 7.61 3.95
CA GLN A 130 7.16 8.85 3.25
C GLN A 130 6.57 8.61 1.87
N CYS A 131 5.61 9.45 1.50
CA CYS A 131 5.05 9.46 0.16
C CYS A 131 6.05 10.02 -0.86
N LEU A 132 6.21 9.34 -2.00
CA LEU A 132 7.05 9.74 -3.12
C LEU A 132 6.72 11.16 -3.60
N PHE A 133 5.44 11.55 -3.59
CA PHE A 133 4.96 12.83 -4.11
C PHE A 133 4.97 13.93 -3.07
N CYS A 134 4.29 13.74 -1.93
CA CYS A 134 4.09 14.80 -0.95
C CYS A 134 5.06 14.76 0.24
N LYS A 135 5.95 13.76 0.33
CA LYS A 135 6.94 13.55 1.40
C LYS A 135 6.35 13.41 2.82
N LYS A 136 5.02 13.32 2.95
CA LYS A 136 4.33 13.12 4.21
C LYS A 136 4.17 11.64 4.51
N LYS A 137 4.22 11.29 5.80
CA LYS A 137 3.87 9.97 6.31
C LYS A 137 2.36 9.74 6.29
N ASN A 138 1.62 10.68 6.86
CA ASN A 138 0.18 10.62 6.98
C ASN A 138 -0.49 11.67 6.08
N LYS A 139 -1.51 11.27 5.34
CA LYS A 139 -2.42 12.16 4.61
C LYS A 139 -3.85 11.79 5.01
N TYR A 140 -4.73 12.79 5.08
CA TYR A 140 -6.15 12.58 5.31
C TYR A 140 -6.93 13.15 4.13
N VAL A 141 -7.86 12.37 3.60
CA VAL A 141 -8.75 12.77 2.51
C VAL A 141 -10.19 12.55 2.98
N LYS A 142 -11.01 13.61 2.96
CA LYS A 142 -12.42 13.57 3.43
C LYS A 142 -12.57 12.92 4.82
N ARG A 143 -11.74 13.32 5.78
CA ARG A 143 -11.69 12.81 7.17
C ARG A 143 -11.31 11.34 7.32
N LYS A 144 -10.89 10.64 6.25
CA LYS A 144 -10.32 9.29 6.32
C LYS A 144 -8.82 9.35 6.11
N GLN A 145 -8.07 8.53 6.84
CA GLN A 145 -6.63 8.41 6.63
C GLN A 145 -6.38 7.73 5.28
N ASP A 146 -5.56 8.36 4.45
CA ASP A 146 -5.02 7.77 3.23
C ASP A 146 -3.64 7.20 3.57
N TYR A 147 -3.55 5.88 3.54
CA TYR A 147 -2.36 5.15 3.95
C TYR A 147 -1.32 5.13 2.83
N LEU A 148 -0.05 4.98 3.21
CA LEU A 148 1.01 4.72 2.26
C LEU A 148 0.83 3.32 1.66
N VAL A 149 0.85 3.25 0.34
CA VAL A 149 0.79 2.03 -0.46
C VAL A 149 2.13 1.86 -1.17
N LYS A 150 2.66 0.63 -1.17
CA LYS A 150 3.88 0.28 -1.88
C LYS A 150 3.60 0.14 -3.39
N CYS A 151 4.51 0.65 -4.21
CA CYS A 151 4.50 0.43 -5.64
C CYS A 151 4.91 -1.01 -5.94
N VAL A 152 3.94 -1.87 -6.26
CA VAL A 152 4.19 -3.30 -6.53
C VAL A 152 3.94 -3.70 -7.98
N THR A 153 3.24 -2.88 -8.77
CA THR A 153 2.87 -3.21 -10.16
C THR A 153 3.63 -2.38 -11.18
N GLU A 154 3.99 -3.01 -12.31
CA GLU A 154 4.63 -2.33 -13.43
C GLU A 154 3.70 -1.25 -14.04
N THR A 155 2.39 -1.51 -14.07
CA THR A 155 1.39 -0.53 -14.53
C THR A 155 1.43 0.77 -13.71
N ALA A 156 1.58 0.66 -12.37
CA ALA A 156 1.70 1.84 -11.52
C ALA A 156 3.02 2.58 -11.79
N LYS A 157 4.12 1.86 -11.95
CA LYS A 157 5.43 2.43 -12.30
C LYS A 157 5.36 3.20 -13.62
N MET A 158 4.85 2.58 -14.68
CA MET A 158 4.73 3.20 -16.01
C MET A 158 3.84 4.44 -15.98
N SER A 159 2.70 4.38 -15.27
CA SER A 159 1.82 5.54 -15.11
C SER A 159 2.51 6.72 -14.42
N ILE A 160 3.32 6.46 -13.39
CA ILE A 160 4.08 7.49 -12.68
C ILE A 160 5.20 8.05 -13.55
N LEU A 161 5.90 7.19 -14.30
CA LEU A 161 6.99 7.58 -15.20
C LEU A 161 6.47 8.49 -16.31
N ASN A 162 5.40 8.10 -17.01
CA ASN A 162 4.77 8.91 -18.05
C ASN A 162 4.31 10.27 -17.49
N ALA A 163 3.71 10.27 -16.30
CA ALA A 163 3.30 11.50 -15.64
C ALA A 163 4.47 12.40 -15.25
N ALA A 164 5.59 11.82 -14.83
CA ALA A 164 6.80 12.57 -14.49
C ALA A 164 7.48 13.15 -15.73
N GLN A 165 7.49 12.42 -16.85
CA GLN A 165 8.01 12.91 -18.14
C GLN A 165 7.21 14.11 -18.64
N GLN A 166 5.88 13.99 -18.66
CA GLN A 166 4.99 15.07 -19.11
C GLN A 166 5.07 16.32 -18.22
N LYS A 167 5.26 16.13 -16.92
CA LYS A 167 5.41 17.24 -15.96
C LYS A 167 6.85 17.77 -15.87
N SER A 168 7.79 17.15 -16.59
CA SER A 168 9.23 17.38 -16.46
C SER A 168 9.71 17.40 -15.00
N ASP A 169 9.12 16.53 -14.15
CA ASP A 169 9.48 16.43 -12.73
C ASP A 169 10.78 15.62 -12.61
N SER A 170 11.91 16.32 -12.70
CA SER A 170 13.26 15.75 -12.65
C SER A 170 13.52 14.94 -11.38
N ARG A 171 12.87 15.27 -10.27
CA ARG A 171 13.00 14.54 -9.01
C ARG A 171 12.33 13.18 -9.08
N VAL A 172 11.11 13.10 -9.61
CA VAL A 172 10.40 11.82 -9.76
C VAL A 172 11.01 11.00 -10.90
N LEU A 173 11.40 11.64 -12.00
CA LEU A 173 12.10 11.01 -13.12
C LEU A 173 13.41 10.38 -12.69
N GLY A 174 14.26 11.16 -12.01
CA GLY A 174 15.54 10.66 -11.50
C GLY A 174 15.35 9.43 -10.62
N ILE A 175 14.31 9.39 -9.78
CA ILE A 175 13.99 8.23 -8.95
C ILE A 175 13.43 7.06 -9.78
N ALA A 176 12.58 7.31 -10.76
CA ALA A 176 11.90 6.28 -11.54
C ALA A 176 12.79 5.62 -12.61
N GLU A 177 13.72 6.38 -13.21
CA GLU A 177 14.63 5.95 -14.27
C GLU A 177 15.89 5.28 -13.69
N THR A 178 16.52 5.88 -12.68
CA THR A 178 17.82 5.35 -12.17
C THR A 178 17.67 4.11 -11.31
N ALA A 179 16.51 3.91 -10.66
CA ALA A 179 16.29 2.74 -9.83
C ALA A 179 14.80 2.44 -9.73
N CYS A 180 14.36 1.42 -10.49
CA CYS A 180 12.98 0.93 -10.58
C CYS A 180 12.18 1.16 -9.29
N LEU A 181 11.07 1.89 -9.39
CA LEU A 181 10.19 2.23 -8.24
C LEU A 181 9.78 1.00 -7.42
N ILE A 182 9.65 -0.16 -8.08
CA ILE A 182 9.33 -1.43 -7.45
C ILE A 182 10.52 -1.96 -6.63
N ALA A 183 11.72 -1.95 -7.21
CA ALA A 183 12.95 -2.42 -6.56
C ALA A 183 13.35 -1.54 -5.36
N ARG A 184 13.10 -0.24 -5.44
CA ARG A 184 13.34 0.69 -4.31
C ARG A 184 12.23 0.71 -3.27
N GLU A 185 11.19 -0.10 -3.46
CA GLU A 185 10.01 -0.12 -2.61
C GLU A 185 9.39 1.27 -2.43
N ALA A 186 9.16 2.00 -3.52
CA ALA A 186 8.56 3.32 -3.44
C ALA A 186 7.19 3.26 -2.78
N HIS A 187 6.91 4.17 -1.84
CA HIS A 187 5.62 4.30 -1.19
C HIS A 187 4.93 5.61 -1.60
N TYR A 188 3.61 5.60 -1.73
CA TYR A 188 2.81 6.80 -1.99
C TYR A 188 1.42 6.68 -1.40
N HIS A 189 0.75 7.81 -1.17
CA HIS A 189 -0.69 7.80 -0.89
C HIS A 189 -1.45 7.58 -2.19
N GLU A 190 -2.53 6.80 -2.17
CA GLU A 190 -3.27 6.49 -3.40
C GLU A 190 -3.89 7.76 -4.00
N SER A 191 -4.39 8.67 -3.17
CA SER A 191 -4.86 9.98 -3.65
C SER A 191 -3.72 10.79 -4.27
N CYS A 192 -2.51 10.78 -3.69
CA CYS A 192 -1.36 11.48 -4.27
C CYS A 192 -0.98 10.91 -5.63
N ARG A 193 -0.98 9.57 -5.79
CA ARG A 193 -0.75 8.96 -7.10
C ARG A 193 -1.82 9.39 -8.08
N CYS A 194 -3.09 9.28 -7.70
CA CYS A 194 -4.22 9.66 -8.54
C CYS A 194 -4.13 11.13 -8.94
N ASP A 195 -3.90 12.05 -8.01
CA ASP A 195 -3.78 13.47 -8.31
C ASP A 195 -2.55 13.75 -9.21
N TYR A 196 -1.45 13.03 -8.97
CA TYR A 196 -0.23 13.16 -9.75
C TYR A 196 -0.41 12.66 -11.19
N THR A 197 -1.14 11.56 -11.42
CA THR A 197 -1.36 11.00 -12.75
C THR A 197 -2.63 11.53 -13.43
N ARG A 198 -3.60 12.11 -12.70
CA ARG A 198 -4.86 12.62 -13.26
C ARG A 198 -4.67 13.80 -14.21
N ASN A 199 -3.72 14.69 -13.94
CA ASN A 199 -3.46 15.84 -14.82
C ASN A 199 -2.88 15.44 -16.19
N VAL A 200 -2.46 14.17 -16.34
CA VAL A 200 -2.02 13.56 -17.60
C VAL A 200 -3.20 13.02 -18.41
N ALA A 201 -4.30 12.64 -17.74
CA ALA A 201 -5.46 12.04 -18.40
C ALA A 201 -6.41 13.09 -19.02
N HIS A 202 -6.41 14.33 -18.50
CA HIS A 202 -7.19 15.46 -19.03
C HIS A 202 -6.38 16.44 -19.87
N THR A 203 -5.05 16.34 -19.79
CA THR A 203 -4.25 16.70 -20.94
C THR A 203 -4.52 15.56 -21.91
N THR A 204 -5.54 15.68 -22.75
CA THR A 204 -5.36 15.23 -24.13
C THR A 204 -3.93 15.62 -24.43
N LEU A 205 -3.08 14.64 -24.71
CA LEU A 205 -1.86 14.91 -25.44
C LEU A 205 -2.25 16.06 -26.38
N PRO A 206 -1.50 17.18 -26.49
CA PRO A 206 -1.35 17.64 -27.85
C PRO A 206 -0.90 16.35 -28.54
N THR A 207 -1.84 15.66 -29.24
CA THR A 207 -1.52 14.66 -30.25
C THR A 207 -0.30 15.27 -30.83
N SER A 208 0.86 14.65 -30.57
CA SER A 208 2.13 15.30 -30.77
C SER A 208 1.99 15.93 -32.14
N THR A 209 1.80 17.24 -32.14
CA THR A 209 2.17 18.07 -33.26
C THR A 209 3.62 18.32 -32.91
N CYS A 210 4.38 17.22 -32.77
CA CYS A 210 5.60 17.10 -33.50
C CYS A 210 5.18 17.57 -34.89
N ASN A 211 5.56 18.80 -35.19
CA ASN A 211 5.36 19.35 -36.50
C ASN A 211 5.84 18.24 -37.43
N ILE A 212 4.93 17.63 -38.22
CA ILE A 212 5.21 16.38 -38.93
C ILE A 212 6.50 16.56 -39.75
N GLU A 213 6.71 17.79 -40.23
CA GLU A 213 7.95 18.28 -40.82
C GLU A 213 9.20 18.17 -39.93
N THR A 214 9.18 18.55 -38.65
CA THR A 214 10.35 18.41 -37.76
C THR A 214 10.66 16.97 -37.40
N GLN A 215 9.65 16.11 -37.22
CA GLN A 215 9.90 14.70 -36.96
C GLN A 215 10.38 13.97 -38.21
N SER A 216 9.78 14.27 -39.37
CA SER A 216 10.27 13.82 -40.67
C SER A 216 11.71 14.27 -40.92
N LYS A 217 12.06 15.53 -40.62
CA LYS A 217 13.43 16.04 -40.77
C LYS A 217 14.42 15.36 -39.82
N MET A 218 14.03 15.07 -38.57
CA MET A 218 14.90 14.33 -37.64
C MET A 218 15.06 12.87 -38.06
N GLU A 219 13.99 12.23 -38.54
CA GLU A 219 14.02 10.84 -39.01
C GLU A 219 14.83 10.70 -40.30
N GLU A 220 14.75 11.69 -41.19
CA GLU A 220 15.56 11.78 -42.40
C GLU A 220 17.03 12.05 -42.07
N ALA A 221 17.33 12.96 -41.14
CA ALA A 221 18.69 13.19 -40.66
C ALA A 221 19.28 11.95 -39.96
N HIS A 222 18.47 11.24 -39.16
CA HIS A 222 18.87 9.97 -38.53
C HIS A 222 19.14 8.89 -39.58
N SER A 223 18.27 8.78 -40.59
CA SER A 223 18.44 7.81 -41.68
C SER A 223 19.70 8.11 -42.49
N GLN A 224 19.95 9.38 -42.82
CA GLN A 224 21.17 9.79 -43.52
C GLN A 224 22.43 9.53 -42.70
N ALA A 225 22.42 9.85 -41.40
CA ALA A 225 23.55 9.57 -40.52
C ALA A 225 23.80 8.05 -40.40
N PHE A 226 22.74 7.26 -40.29
CA PHE A 226 22.83 5.80 -40.27
C PHE A 226 23.41 5.25 -41.57
N HIS A 227 22.91 5.68 -42.73
CA HIS A 227 23.44 5.28 -44.04
C HIS A 227 24.90 5.68 -44.22
N TYR A 228 25.27 6.89 -43.80
CA TYR A 228 26.67 7.34 -43.84
C TYR A 228 27.58 6.43 -43.01
N ILE A 229 27.16 6.02 -41.81
CA ILE A 229 27.92 5.09 -40.97
C ILE A 229 28.00 3.71 -41.64
N CYS A 230 26.90 3.21 -42.19
CA CYS A 230 26.89 1.93 -42.91
C CYS A 230 27.84 1.95 -44.11
N ASP A 231 27.80 3.00 -44.93
CA ASP A 231 28.68 3.16 -46.09
C ASP A 231 30.13 3.31 -45.66
N TYR A 232 30.41 4.04 -44.58
CA TYR A 232 31.76 4.16 -44.03
C TYR A 232 32.28 2.81 -43.55
N VAL A 233 31.49 2.06 -42.79
CA VAL A 233 31.84 0.71 -42.32
C VAL A 233 32.05 -0.22 -43.52
N GLN A 234 31.17 -0.19 -44.51
CA GLN A 234 31.29 -1.05 -45.69
C GLN A 234 32.49 -0.67 -46.56
N LYS A 235 32.84 0.60 -46.68
CA LYS A 235 33.97 1.03 -47.50
C LYS A 235 35.33 0.90 -46.81
N HIS A 236 35.38 1.09 -45.49
CA HIS A 236 36.64 1.21 -44.75
C HIS A 236 36.91 0.07 -43.76
N ILE A 237 35.89 -0.72 -43.41
CA ILE A 237 36.01 -1.80 -42.43
C ILE A 237 35.70 -3.16 -43.07
N ILE A 238 34.82 -3.22 -44.08
CA ILE A 238 34.38 -4.49 -44.69
C ILE A 238 34.63 -4.48 -46.20
N ASP A 239 35.83 -4.86 -46.64
CA ASP A 239 36.08 -5.08 -48.07
C ASP A 239 35.80 -6.55 -48.44
N ASN A 240 35.01 -6.78 -49.49
CA ASN A 240 34.62 -8.12 -49.98
C ASN A 240 34.15 -9.10 -48.88
N ALA A 241 33.31 -8.63 -47.95
CA ALA A 241 32.77 -9.40 -46.82
C ALA A 241 33.81 -9.93 -45.82
N LYS A 242 35.01 -9.32 -45.77
CA LYS A 242 36.02 -9.59 -44.73
C LYS A 242 36.34 -8.31 -43.97
N VAL A 243 36.40 -8.43 -42.64
CA VAL A 243 36.73 -7.30 -41.75
C VAL A 243 38.23 -7.01 -41.88
N LEU A 244 38.57 -5.79 -42.30
CA LEU A 244 39.94 -5.31 -42.38
C LEU A 244 40.40 -4.92 -40.96
N LEU A 245 41.35 -5.68 -40.42
CA LEU A 245 42.07 -5.29 -39.22
C LEU A 245 42.97 -4.11 -39.55
N LYS A 246 42.77 -2.98 -38.87
CA LYS A 246 43.62 -1.81 -38.99
C LYS A 246 44.97 -2.16 -38.37
N THR A 247 45.97 -2.46 -39.19
CA THR A 247 47.38 -2.48 -38.76
C THR A 247 47.83 -1.03 -38.62
N ASP A 248 48.39 -0.71 -37.45
CA ASP A 248 48.86 0.63 -37.05
C ASP A 248 49.84 1.27 -38.04
#